data_AF-A0A5C3EZB8-F1
#
_entry.id   AF-A0A5C3EZB8-F1
#
_cell.length_a   1.000
_cell.length_b   1.000
_cell.length_c   1.000
_cell.angle_alpha   90.00
_cell.angle_beta   90.00
_cell.angle_gamma   90.00
#
_symmetry.space_group_name_H-M   'P 1'
#
loop_
_entity.id
_entity.type
_entity.pdbx_description
1 polymer ?
#
loop_
_entity_poly.entity_id
_entity_poly.type
_entity_poly.pdbx_seq_one_letter_code
_entity_poly.pdbx_strand_id
1 'polypeptide(L)'
;MSPPLVAFSIKTPSRLADALVSASPSPSSSDSQAAAARTQSSQPLPPAARAAEKQATRPHFVVNLLGQDQANLARAFATPGIEPFPYGRGASSPDKFGTGDTAAQQPRRTTSPRGRAPHPFDSHDIFPCHEADGIPVVRGSLGALSCSLVADIPLAQLSVGSSQEGEFVDQSVLFIARIHSVIDKPTEAQEQKLPLVYWDRRFTTVKDGQGQE
;
A
#
# COMPACT_ATOMS: atom_id res chain seq x y z
N MET A 1 -12.68 -6.98 -18.61
CA MET A 1 -12.83 -7.50 -17.24
C MET A 1 -12.63 -6.35 -16.27
N SER A 2 -13.42 -6.27 -15.20
CA SER A 2 -13.20 -5.27 -14.13
C SER A 2 -11.84 -5.55 -13.46
N PRO A 3 -11.00 -4.55 -13.18
CA PRO A 3 -9.73 -4.80 -12.51
C PRO A 3 -9.96 -5.36 -11.10
N PRO A 4 -9.05 -6.20 -10.60
CA PRO A 4 -9.21 -6.82 -9.30
C PRO A 4 -9.19 -5.77 -8.18
N LEU A 5 -10.05 -5.96 -7.19
CA LEU A 5 -10.16 -5.12 -6.00
C LEU A 5 -9.58 -5.86 -4.79
N VAL A 6 -8.99 -5.11 -3.87
CA VAL A 6 -8.59 -5.58 -2.54
C VAL A 6 -9.26 -4.70 -1.49
N ALA A 7 -9.64 -5.30 -0.37
CA ALA A 7 -10.19 -4.58 0.77
C ALA A 7 -9.38 -4.90 2.02
N PHE A 8 -9.14 -3.89 2.84
CA PHE A 8 -8.43 -4.01 4.11
C PHE A 8 -8.94 -2.97 5.11
N SER A 9 -8.88 -3.27 6.39
CA SER A 9 -9.30 -2.34 7.45
C SER A 9 -8.12 -1.83 8.25
N ILE A 10 -8.20 -0.55 8.66
CA ILE A 10 -7.20 0.10 9.51
C ILE A 10 -7.91 0.73 10.69
N LYS A 11 -7.37 0.54 11.90
CA LYS A 11 -7.82 1.23 13.13
C LYS A 11 -7.41 2.70 13.10
N THR A 12 -8.27 3.59 13.58
CA THR A 12 -7.98 5.02 13.75
C THR A 12 -7.81 5.36 15.24
N PRO A 13 -7.00 6.38 15.58
CA PRO A 13 -6.23 7.23 14.68
C PRO A 13 -5.06 6.48 14.01
N SER A 14 -4.81 6.76 12.72
CA SER A 14 -3.72 6.14 11.97
C SER A 14 -3.20 7.04 10.87
N ARG A 15 -1.89 7.34 10.90
CA ARG A 15 -1.20 8.10 9.85
C ARG A 15 -1.34 7.45 8.47
N LEU A 16 -1.43 6.12 8.41
CA LEU A 16 -1.64 5.40 7.15
C LEU A 16 -3.05 5.64 6.61
N ALA A 17 -4.07 5.62 7.47
CA ALA A 17 -5.43 5.94 7.07
C ALA A 17 -5.53 7.38 6.55
N ASP A 18 -4.97 8.35 7.28
CA ASP A 18 -4.95 9.76 6.88
C ASP A 18 -4.22 9.95 5.54
N ALA A 19 -3.08 9.27 5.35
CA ALA A 19 -2.32 9.32 4.11
C ALA A 19 -3.11 8.77 2.92
N LEU A 20 -3.80 7.63 3.09
CA LEU A 20 -4.62 7.03 2.03
C LEU A 20 -5.77 7.95 1.61
N VAL A 21 -6.46 8.57 2.56
CA VAL A 21 -7.55 9.52 2.29
C VAL A 21 -7.00 10.77 1.60
N SER A 22 -5.88 11.32 2.08
CA SER A 22 -5.27 12.53 1.49
C SER A 22 -4.72 12.33 0.07
N ALA A 23 -4.30 11.10 -0.25
CA ALA A 23 -3.77 10.75 -1.56
C ALA A 23 -4.88 10.39 -2.57
N SER A 24 -6.12 10.21 -2.10
CA SER A 24 -7.26 10.01 -2.99
C SER A 24 -7.55 11.31 -3.74
N PRO A 25 -7.64 11.29 -5.09
CA PRO A 25 -8.06 12.46 -5.84
C PRO A 25 -9.49 12.78 -5.42
N SER A 26 -9.69 13.85 -4.64
CA SER A 26 -11.02 14.33 -4.30
C SER A 26 -11.80 14.56 -5.61
N PRO A 27 -13.00 13.98 -5.79
CA PRO A 27 -13.84 14.34 -6.92
C PRO A 27 -14.12 15.84 -6.78
N SER A 28 -13.59 16.64 -7.71
CA SER A 28 -13.86 18.07 -7.74
C SER A 28 -15.36 18.30 -7.66
N SER A 29 -15.76 19.14 -6.71
CA SER A 29 -17.13 19.43 -6.28
C SER A 29 -18.04 20.10 -7.32
N SER A 30 -17.76 19.94 -8.61
CA SER A 30 -18.56 20.46 -9.73
C SER A 30 -19.55 19.45 -10.31
N ASP A 31 -19.47 18.15 -9.98
CA ASP A 31 -20.24 17.10 -10.68
C ASP A 31 -21.42 16.51 -9.90
N SER A 32 -21.70 17.00 -8.68
CA SER A 32 -22.78 16.47 -7.83
C SER A 32 -24.21 16.79 -8.28
N GLN A 33 -24.41 17.45 -9.43
CA GLN A 33 -25.75 17.70 -9.99
C GLN A 33 -26.13 16.80 -11.18
N ALA A 34 -25.26 15.92 -11.67
CA ALA A 34 -25.55 15.09 -12.85
C ALA A 34 -26.04 13.66 -12.53
N ALA A 35 -26.01 13.22 -11.26
CA ALA A 35 -26.29 11.83 -10.90
C ALA A 35 -27.78 11.48 -10.67
N ALA A 36 -28.67 12.47 -10.56
CA ALA A 36 -30.10 12.23 -10.28
C ALA A 36 -30.97 12.04 -11.55
N ALA A 37 -30.41 12.17 -12.75
CA ALA A 37 -31.13 11.94 -14.01
C ALA A 37 -30.62 10.68 -14.73
N ARG A 38 -30.64 9.53 -14.06
CA ARG A 38 -30.35 8.22 -14.66
C ARG A 38 -31.55 7.30 -14.59
N THR A 39 -32.60 7.67 -15.33
CA THR A 39 -33.65 6.74 -15.74
C THR A 39 -33.78 6.85 -17.25
N GLN A 40 -33.32 5.80 -17.96
CA GLN A 40 -33.58 5.51 -19.37
C GLN A 40 -33.00 6.49 -20.42
N SER A 41 -31.71 6.36 -20.75
CA SER A 41 -31.31 6.45 -22.16
C SER A 41 -29.97 5.76 -22.42
N SER A 42 -29.95 4.91 -23.44
CA SER A 42 -28.77 4.29 -24.05
C SER A 42 -27.97 5.31 -24.85
N GLN A 43 -27.43 6.33 -24.17
CA GLN A 43 -26.56 7.34 -24.77
C GLN A 43 -25.08 7.01 -24.50
N PRO A 44 -24.18 7.10 -25.51
CA PRO A 44 -22.74 6.97 -25.29
C PRO A 44 -22.24 8.08 -24.36
N LEU A 45 -21.49 7.72 -23.32
CA LEU A 45 -20.94 8.66 -22.35
C LEU A 45 -20.10 9.76 -23.01
N PRO A 46 -20.20 11.04 -22.54
CA PRO A 46 -19.42 12.14 -23.07
C PRO A 46 -17.91 11.93 -22.81
N PRO A 47 -17.03 12.43 -23.71
CA PRO A 47 -15.58 12.24 -23.63
C PRO A 47 -14.95 12.77 -22.33
N ALA A 48 -15.56 13.77 -21.67
CA ALA A 48 -15.12 14.30 -20.38
C ALA A 48 -15.28 13.29 -19.22
N ALA A 49 -16.36 12.50 -19.19
CA ALA A 49 -16.57 11.47 -18.19
C ALA A 49 -15.58 10.30 -18.35
N ARG A 50 -15.20 9.98 -19.60
CA ARG A 50 -14.13 9.02 -19.91
C ARG A 50 -12.73 9.50 -19.49
N ALA A 51 -12.50 10.81 -19.43
CA ALA A 51 -11.24 11.38 -18.99
C ALA A 51 -11.13 11.43 -17.45
N ALA A 52 -12.23 11.72 -16.75
CA ALA A 52 -12.29 11.65 -15.29
C ALA A 52 -12.09 10.21 -14.77
N GLU A 53 -12.62 9.20 -15.47
CA GLU A 53 -12.37 7.78 -15.15
C GLU A 53 -10.90 7.38 -15.37
N LYS A 54 -10.17 8.05 -16.28
CA LYS A 54 -8.73 7.87 -16.50
C LYS A 54 -7.84 8.58 -15.48
N GLN A 55 -8.35 9.56 -14.74
CA GLN A 55 -7.61 10.24 -13.67
C GLN A 55 -7.76 9.51 -12.32
N ALA A 56 -8.82 8.73 -12.14
CA ALA A 56 -9.03 7.86 -10.98
C ALA A 56 -8.11 6.61 -10.94
N THR A 57 -7.12 6.50 -11.83
CA THR A 57 -6.48 5.22 -12.15
C THR A 57 -4.96 5.23 -12.11
N ARG A 58 -4.32 6.11 -11.33
CA ARG A 58 -2.89 5.95 -11.05
C ARG A 58 -2.67 5.32 -9.68
N PRO A 59 -1.83 4.26 -9.57
CA PRO A 59 -1.48 3.73 -8.27
C PRO A 59 -0.67 4.78 -7.49
N HIS A 60 -1.05 4.98 -6.23
CA HIS A 60 -0.46 5.97 -5.32
C HIS A 60 -0.04 5.37 -3.98
N PHE A 61 -0.20 4.05 -3.83
CA PHE A 61 0.41 3.29 -2.75
C PHE A 61 0.76 1.87 -3.21
N VAL A 62 1.64 1.23 -2.46
CA VAL A 62 2.06 -0.16 -2.67
C VAL A 62 1.77 -0.97 -1.41
N VAL A 63 1.19 -2.15 -1.58
CA VAL A 63 1.01 -3.14 -0.51
C VAL A 63 2.04 -4.24 -0.70
N ASN A 64 2.98 -4.38 0.24
CA ASN A 64 3.95 -5.47 0.23
C ASN A 64 3.39 -6.65 1.06
N LEU A 65 3.38 -7.85 0.48
CA LEU A 65 3.01 -9.09 1.15
C LEU A 65 4.27 -9.71 1.74
N LEU A 66 4.48 -9.53 3.05
CA LEU A 66 5.72 -9.96 3.69
C LEU A 66 5.72 -11.47 3.98
N GLY A 67 6.90 -12.08 3.84
CA GLY A 67 7.12 -13.47 4.23
C GLY A 67 7.67 -13.59 5.65
N GLN A 68 7.70 -14.81 6.18
CA GLN A 68 8.03 -15.13 7.58
C GLN A 68 9.37 -14.56 8.11
N ASP A 69 10.37 -14.39 7.24
CA ASP A 69 11.70 -13.85 7.57
C ASP A 69 11.72 -12.31 7.68
N GLN A 70 10.67 -11.62 7.25
CA GLN A 70 10.56 -10.15 7.26
C GLN A 70 9.86 -9.62 8.52
N ALA A 71 9.75 -10.43 9.58
CA ALA A 71 9.16 -10.05 10.85
C ALA A 71 9.81 -8.80 11.48
N ASN A 72 11.13 -8.64 11.32
CA ASN A 72 11.85 -7.48 11.84
C ASN A 72 11.47 -6.18 11.11
N LEU A 73 11.32 -6.23 9.79
CA LEU A 73 10.85 -5.11 8.99
C LEU A 73 9.44 -4.70 9.40
N ALA A 74 8.53 -5.68 9.50
CA ALA A 74 7.16 -5.45 9.91
C ALA A 74 7.07 -4.84 11.32
N ARG A 75 7.87 -5.34 12.26
CA ARG A 75 7.95 -4.80 13.62
C ARG A 75 8.44 -3.36 13.64
N ALA A 76 9.42 -3.03 12.81
CA ALA A 76 9.89 -1.67 12.71
C ALA A 76 8.74 -0.75 12.25
N PHE A 77 8.05 -1.07 11.14
CA PHE A 77 6.92 -0.28 10.63
C PHE A 77 5.67 -0.25 11.52
N ALA A 78 5.50 -1.24 12.41
CA ALA A 78 4.44 -1.23 13.40
C ALA A 78 4.71 -0.26 14.56
N THR A 79 5.93 0.27 14.69
CA THR A 79 6.29 1.22 15.75
C THR A 79 5.92 2.65 15.32
N PRO A 80 5.13 3.38 16.14
CA PRO A 80 4.80 4.78 15.85
C PRO A 80 6.05 5.68 15.80
N GLY A 81 5.94 6.79 15.07
CA GLY A 81 6.99 7.83 15.05
C GLY A 81 8.08 7.65 14.00
N ILE A 82 7.95 6.71 13.06
CA ILE A 82 8.87 6.64 11.91
C ILE A 82 8.67 7.86 11.00
N GLU A 83 9.77 8.52 10.68
CA GLU A 83 9.83 9.60 9.70
C GLU A 83 9.64 9.08 8.27
N PRO A 84 8.86 9.78 7.42
CA PRO A 84 8.63 9.35 6.04
C PRO A 84 9.92 9.04 5.28
N PHE A 85 9.94 7.91 4.57
CA PHE A 85 11.07 7.58 3.70
C PHE A 85 11.09 8.51 2.49
N PRO A 86 12.23 9.14 2.15
CA PRO A 86 12.35 9.97 0.96
C PRO A 86 12.39 9.07 -0.28
N TYR A 87 11.35 9.12 -1.10
CA TYR A 87 11.29 8.44 -2.39
C TYR A 87 10.73 9.36 -3.48
N GLY A 88 10.89 8.97 -4.75
CA GLY A 88 10.36 9.69 -5.89
C GLY A 88 11.25 10.83 -6.41
N ARG A 89 10.71 11.58 -7.38
CA ARG A 89 11.45 12.51 -8.26
C ARG A 89 12.09 13.72 -7.55
N GLY A 90 11.73 13.97 -6.29
CA GLY A 90 12.27 15.06 -5.47
C GLY A 90 13.14 14.58 -4.30
N ALA A 91 13.30 13.27 -4.10
CA ALA A 91 14.32 12.76 -3.18
C ALA A 91 15.67 13.10 -3.81
N SER A 92 16.35 14.10 -3.24
CA SER A 92 17.69 14.52 -3.66
C SER A 92 18.55 13.28 -3.90
N SER A 93 18.81 13.03 -5.18
CA SER A 93 19.68 11.97 -5.66
C SER A 93 20.98 12.03 -4.85
N PRO A 94 21.37 11.00 -4.08
CA PRO A 94 22.75 10.91 -3.67
C PRO A 94 23.53 10.62 -4.96
N ASP A 95 24.18 11.65 -5.49
CA ASP A 95 25.13 11.54 -6.60
C ASP A 95 25.97 10.27 -6.46
N LYS A 96 25.70 9.29 -7.35
CA LYS A 96 26.60 8.26 -7.92
C LYS A 96 25.80 7.04 -8.40
N PHE A 97 25.07 7.19 -9.51
CA PHE A 97 25.08 6.13 -10.52
C PHE A 97 26.30 6.39 -11.40
N GLY A 98 27.44 5.86 -10.98
CA GLY A 98 28.67 5.89 -11.77
C GLY A 98 28.49 5.03 -13.01
N THR A 99 28.65 5.66 -14.17
CA THR A 99 29.03 5.00 -15.42
C THR A 99 30.40 4.36 -15.20
N GLY A 100 30.51 3.04 -15.33
CA GLY A 100 31.81 2.35 -15.35
C GLY A 100 31.81 0.93 -14.79
N ASP A 101 31.71 -0.03 -15.72
CA ASP A 101 32.31 -1.37 -15.74
C ASP A 101 32.16 -2.36 -14.57
N THR A 102 31.45 -3.45 -14.89
CA THR A 102 31.73 -4.86 -14.62
C THR A 102 32.85 -5.20 -13.61
N ALA A 103 32.50 -5.53 -12.35
CA ALA A 103 32.97 -6.69 -11.57
C ALA A 103 32.68 -6.55 -10.06
N ALA A 104 32.22 -7.66 -9.45
CA ALA A 104 32.14 -7.95 -8.00
C ALA A 104 31.29 -7.01 -7.12
N GLN A 105 29.99 -7.34 -7.01
CA GLN A 105 29.04 -6.74 -6.07
C GLN A 105 29.34 -7.11 -4.62
N GLN A 106 29.66 -6.11 -3.80
CA GLN A 106 29.29 -6.07 -2.38
C GLN A 106 28.20 -5.00 -2.19
N PRO A 107 27.20 -5.22 -1.31
CA PRO A 107 26.15 -4.24 -1.07
C PRO A 107 26.73 -3.02 -0.36
N ARG A 108 26.75 -1.87 -1.05
CA ARG A 108 27.16 -0.59 -0.48
C ARG A 108 26.11 -0.12 0.52
N ARG A 109 26.47 -0.18 1.80
CA ARG A 109 25.73 0.46 2.90
C ARG A 109 25.61 1.96 2.61
N THR A 110 24.38 2.43 2.42
CA THR A 110 24.06 3.85 2.37
C THR A 110 24.39 4.45 3.74
N THR A 111 25.28 5.44 3.77
CA THR A 111 25.54 6.19 5.00
C THR A 111 24.39 7.19 5.16
N SER A 112 23.54 6.98 6.15
CA SER A 112 22.41 7.89 6.42
C SER A 112 22.93 9.33 6.62
N PRO A 113 22.24 10.36 6.10
CA PRO A 113 22.63 11.75 6.30
C PRO A 113 22.76 12.07 7.80
N ARG A 114 23.83 12.77 8.16
CA ARG A 114 24.21 13.06 9.56
C ARG A 114 23.01 13.62 10.34
N GLY A 115 22.59 12.91 11.39
CA GLY A 115 21.56 13.37 12.34
C GLY A 115 20.18 12.73 12.20
N ARG A 116 19.92 11.92 11.16
CA ARG A 116 18.65 11.18 11.04
C ARG A 116 18.76 9.79 11.68
N ALA A 117 17.73 9.38 12.42
CA ALA A 117 17.59 7.99 12.85
C ALA A 117 17.52 7.05 11.62
N PRO A 118 18.16 5.86 11.68
CA PRO A 118 18.15 4.92 10.56
C PRO A 118 16.72 4.50 10.22
N HIS A 119 16.34 4.64 8.96
CA HIS A 119 15.02 4.22 8.50
C HIS A 119 15.02 2.69 8.30
N PRO A 120 13.91 1.97 8.53
CA PRO A 120 13.87 0.51 8.30
C PRO A 120 14.35 0.09 6.90
N PHE A 121 14.01 0.88 5.87
CA PHE A 121 14.49 0.67 4.50
C PHE A 121 15.99 0.90 4.28
N ASP A 122 16.73 1.54 5.19
CA ASP A 122 18.20 1.67 5.07
C ASP A 122 18.91 0.31 5.25
N SER A 123 18.21 -0.65 5.87
CA SER A 123 18.74 -1.98 6.19
C SER A 123 18.12 -3.12 5.38
N HIS A 124 17.22 -2.81 4.44
CA HIS A 124 16.51 -3.80 3.64
C HIS A 124 16.67 -3.48 2.17
N ASP A 125 16.78 -4.53 1.36
CA ASP A 125 16.81 -4.37 -0.09
C ASP A 125 15.46 -3.89 -0.59
N ILE A 126 15.44 -2.70 -1.19
CA ILE A 126 14.26 -2.11 -1.80
C ILE A 126 14.54 -1.72 -3.25
N PHE A 127 13.50 -1.60 -4.05
CA PHE A 127 13.57 -1.06 -5.40
C PHE A 127 12.37 -0.14 -5.69
N PRO A 128 12.52 0.85 -6.59
CA PRO A 128 11.42 1.76 -6.91
C PRO A 128 10.34 1.07 -7.76
N CYS A 129 9.07 1.22 -7.40
CA CYS A 129 7.94 0.85 -8.25
C CYS A 129 7.70 1.93 -9.31
N HIS A 130 7.93 1.63 -10.59
CA HIS A 130 7.75 2.59 -11.67
C HIS A 130 6.29 2.97 -11.90
N GLU A 131 5.37 2.03 -11.67
CA GLU A 131 3.93 2.23 -11.84
C GLU A 131 3.40 3.23 -10.80
N ALA A 132 3.94 3.19 -9.58
CA ALA A 132 3.52 3.98 -8.43
C ALA A 132 4.56 5.04 -8.04
N ASP A 133 5.03 5.85 -9.00
CA ASP A 133 5.87 7.04 -8.75
C ASP A 133 7.18 6.80 -7.97
N GLY A 134 7.75 5.60 -8.07
CA GLY A 134 8.97 5.23 -7.37
C GLY A 134 8.76 4.90 -5.89
N ILE A 135 7.51 4.64 -5.45
CA ILE A 135 7.23 4.10 -4.11
C ILE A 135 8.07 2.84 -3.89
N PRO A 136 8.76 2.70 -2.75
CA PRO A 136 9.65 1.59 -2.49
C PRO A 136 8.90 0.26 -2.34
N VAL A 137 9.41 -0.76 -3.01
CA VAL A 137 8.98 -2.16 -2.92
C VAL A 137 10.06 -2.95 -2.20
N VAL A 138 9.66 -3.83 -1.29
CA VAL A 138 10.57 -4.65 -0.50
C VAL A 138 10.95 -5.90 -1.29
N ARG A 139 12.24 -6.07 -1.58
CA ARG A 139 12.77 -7.26 -2.25
C ARG A 139 12.61 -8.48 -1.35
N GLY A 140 12.30 -9.62 -1.95
CA GLY A 140 12.10 -10.88 -1.23
C GLY A 140 10.79 -10.92 -0.43
N SER A 141 9.88 -9.96 -0.62
CA SER A 141 8.48 -10.14 -0.23
C SER A 141 7.86 -11.31 -1.03
N LEU A 142 6.70 -11.81 -0.60
CA LEU A 142 5.90 -12.79 -1.36
C LEU A 142 5.31 -12.19 -2.64
N GLY A 143 5.26 -10.87 -2.70
CA GLY A 143 4.78 -10.08 -3.81
C GLY A 143 4.38 -8.70 -3.32
N ALA A 144 4.12 -7.80 -4.25
CA ALA A 144 3.59 -6.49 -3.94
C ALA A 144 2.49 -6.08 -4.92
N LEU A 145 1.58 -5.22 -4.47
CA LEU A 145 0.45 -4.73 -5.25
C LEU A 145 0.56 -3.23 -5.39
N SER A 146 0.58 -2.71 -6.62
CA SER A 146 0.40 -1.27 -6.85
C SER A 146 -1.11 -0.96 -6.86
N CYS A 147 -1.51 -0.02 -6.01
CA CYS A 147 -2.92 0.18 -5.71
C CYS A 147 -3.33 1.65 -5.80
N SER A 148 -4.59 1.88 -6.15
CA SER A 148 -5.26 3.15 -5.97
C SER A 148 -6.50 3.00 -5.09
N LEU A 149 -6.71 3.92 -4.15
CA LEU A 149 -7.90 3.92 -3.33
C LEU A 149 -9.16 4.17 -4.19
N VAL A 150 -10.22 3.42 -3.88
CA VAL A 150 -11.53 3.50 -4.55
C VAL A 150 -12.58 4.03 -3.58
N ALA A 151 -12.57 3.55 -2.34
CA ALA A 151 -13.50 3.97 -1.30
C ALA A 151 -12.91 3.75 0.09
N ASP A 152 -13.34 4.57 1.03
CA ASP A 152 -13.15 4.41 2.46
C ASP A 152 -14.53 4.39 3.14
N ILE A 153 -14.76 3.40 4.00
CA ILE A 153 -16.06 3.18 4.64
C ILE A 153 -15.82 3.05 6.15
N PRO A 154 -16.27 4.01 6.96
CA PRO A 154 -16.21 3.89 8.41
C PRO A 154 -17.02 2.67 8.87
N LEU A 155 -16.37 1.71 9.54
CA LEU A 155 -17.02 0.46 9.94
C LEU A 155 -18.13 0.66 10.97
N ALA A 156 -18.08 1.75 11.74
CA ALA A 156 -19.15 2.17 12.65
C ALA A 156 -20.49 2.46 11.92
N GLN A 157 -20.45 2.76 10.61
CA GLN A 157 -21.67 2.94 9.81
C GLN A 157 -22.27 1.61 9.35
N LEU A 158 -21.48 0.53 9.39
CA LEU A 158 -21.91 -0.81 8.97
C LEU A 158 -22.40 -1.68 10.12
N SER A 159 -22.24 -1.25 11.38
CA SER A 159 -22.75 -1.96 12.55
C SER A 159 -24.28 -1.83 12.62
N VAL A 160 -24.97 -2.80 12.04
CA VAL A 160 -26.42 -2.96 12.15
C VAL A 160 -26.76 -3.39 13.59
N GLY A 161 -27.04 -2.42 14.46
CA GLY A 161 -27.69 -2.68 15.76
C GLY A 161 -27.12 -2.03 17.03
N SER A 162 -26.08 -1.19 16.98
CA SER A 162 -25.53 -0.56 18.19
C SER A 162 -26.07 0.85 18.41
N SER A 163 -27.26 0.94 19.01
CA SER A 163 -27.74 2.16 19.66
C SER A 163 -27.07 2.30 21.02
N GLN A 164 -25.88 2.90 21.14
CA GLN A 164 -25.45 3.52 22.40
C GLN A 164 -24.57 4.75 22.15
N GLU A 165 -25.02 5.85 22.75
CA GLU A 165 -24.32 7.11 22.92
C GLU A 165 -23.10 6.90 23.85
N GLY A 166 -21.97 7.52 23.49
CA GLY A 166 -21.00 7.97 24.49
C GLY A 166 -19.90 6.99 24.90
N GLU A 167 -19.06 6.56 23.97
CA GLU A 167 -17.65 6.23 24.30
C GLU A 167 -16.80 6.40 23.04
N PHE A 168 -15.53 6.79 23.17
CA PHE A 168 -14.57 6.84 22.05
C PHE A 168 -14.31 5.39 21.59
N VAL A 169 -15.24 4.84 20.80
CA VAL A 169 -15.09 3.51 20.20
C VAL A 169 -13.92 3.61 19.23
N ASP A 170 -12.87 2.81 19.42
CA ASP A 170 -11.80 2.60 18.44
C ASP A 170 -12.45 2.42 17.05
N GLN A 171 -12.43 3.47 16.23
CA GLN A 171 -13.07 3.41 14.93
C GLN A 171 -12.12 2.71 13.97
N SER A 172 -12.68 1.88 13.10
CA SER A 172 -11.92 1.26 12.02
C SER A 172 -12.54 1.70 10.70
N VAL A 173 -11.70 1.90 9.70
CA VAL A 173 -12.15 2.26 8.35
C VAL A 173 -11.79 1.12 7.41
N LEU A 174 -12.77 0.67 6.63
CA LEU A 174 -12.58 -0.28 5.54
C LEU A 174 -12.18 0.48 4.28
N PHE A 175 -10.98 0.22 3.80
CA PHE A 175 -10.48 0.76 2.54
C PHE A 175 -10.65 -0.28 1.43
N ILE A 176 -11.21 0.14 0.31
CA ILE A 176 -11.30 -0.63 -0.92
C ILE A 176 -10.35 0.00 -1.93
N ALA A 177 -9.47 -0.81 -2.50
CA ALA A 177 -8.47 -0.36 -3.44
C ALA A 177 -8.50 -1.19 -4.73
N ARG A 178 -8.18 -0.53 -5.83
CA ARG A 178 -8.01 -1.14 -7.14
C ARG A 178 -6.56 -1.53 -7.32
N ILE A 179 -6.33 -2.77 -7.72
CA ILE A 179 -5.00 -3.28 -8.06
C ILE A 179 -4.73 -2.91 -9.53
N HIS A 180 -3.61 -2.22 -9.77
CA HIS A 180 -3.13 -1.86 -11.10
C HIS A 180 -2.15 -2.88 -11.64
N SER A 181 -1.20 -3.30 -10.80
CA SER A 181 -0.21 -4.32 -11.14
C SER A 181 0.18 -5.15 -9.92
N VAL A 182 0.57 -6.39 -10.20
CA VAL A 182 1.27 -7.27 -9.25
C VAL A 182 2.76 -7.16 -9.55
N ILE A 183 3.51 -6.70 -8.57
CA ILE A 183 4.95 -6.47 -8.63
C ILE A 183 5.65 -7.68 -8.00
N ASP A 184 6.77 -8.09 -8.61
CA ASP A 184 7.64 -9.17 -8.15
C ASP A 184 6.87 -10.50 -7.99
N LYS A 185 6.65 -11.18 -9.13
CA LYS A 185 6.03 -12.50 -9.10
C LYS A 185 6.93 -13.46 -8.31
N PRO A 186 6.37 -14.32 -7.46
CA PRO A 186 7.17 -15.25 -6.69
C PRO A 186 7.99 -16.12 -7.65
N THR A 187 9.30 -16.13 -7.43
CA THR A 187 10.23 -17.14 -7.98
C THR A 187 9.92 -18.48 -7.32
N GLU A 188 10.34 -19.62 -7.87
CA GLU A 188 10.16 -20.95 -7.23
C GLU A 188 10.64 -20.97 -5.76
N ALA A 189 11.73 -20.25 -5.44
CA ALA A 189 12.23 -20.10 -4.08
C ALA A 189 11.30 -19.27 -3.16
N GLN A 190 10.53 -18.33 -3.71
CA GLN A 190 9.52 -17.55 -2.99
C GLN A 190 8.19 -18.30 -2.86
N GLU A 191 7.88 -19.25 -3.74
CA GLU A 191 6.66 -20.08 -3.62
C GLU A 191 6.68 -20.96 -2.37
N GLN A 192 7.87 -21.36 -1.91
CA GLN A 192 8.05 -22.11 -0.66
C GLN A 192 8.01 -21.23 0.59
N LYS A 193 7.95 -19.91 0.42
CA LYS A 193 8.03 -18.97 1.53
C LYS A 193 6.65 -18.78 2.14
N LEU A 194 6.57 -18.97 3.46
CA LEU A 194 5.33 -18.81 4.19
C LEU A 194 5.00 -17.34 4.48
N PRO A 195 3.71 -16.96 4.52
CA PRO A 195 3.31 -15.59 4.79
C PRO A 195 3.59 -15.20 6.24
N LEU A 196 3.92 -13.93 6.43
CA LEU A 196 3.99 -13.32 7.74
C LEU A 196 2.57 -12.96 8.21
N VAL A 197 2.18 -13.49 9.35
CA VAL A 197 0.86 -13.25 9.97
C VAL A 197 1.06 -12.47 11.26
N TYR A 198 0.26 -11.42 11.46
CA TYR A 198 0.19 -10.74 12.75
C TYR A 198 -0.97 -11.31 13.56
N TRP A 199 -0.66 -11.97 14.67
CA TRP A 199 -1.63 -12.60 15.56
C TRP A 199 -1.20 -12.43 17.01
N ASP A 200 -2.17 -12.14 17.89
CA ASP A 200 -1.94 -11.98 19.34
C ASP A 200 -0.73 -11.07 19.67
N ARG A 201 -0.73 -9.88 19.04
CA ARG A 201 0.33 -8.87 19.16
C ARG A 201 1.73 -9.34 18.77
N ARG A 202 1.85 -10.43 18.00
CA ARG A 202 3.11 -11.03 17.58
C ARG A 202 3.09 -11.33 16.08
N PHE A 203 4.27 -11.35 15.49
CA PHE A 203 4.45 -11.84 14.12
C PHE A 203 4.74 -13.34 14.16
N THR A 204 4.00 -14.12 13.40
CA THR A 204 4.10 -15.58 13.25
C THR A 204 3.98 -15.95 11.78
N THR A 205 3.99 -17.24 11.48
CA THR A 205 3.63 -17.77 10.16
C THR A 205 2.56 -18.87 10.29
N VAL A 206 2.04 -19.33 9.16
CA VAL A 206 1.11 -20.46 9.09
C VAL A 206 1.93 -21.74 9.17
N LYS A 207 1.51 -22.74 9.96
CA LYS A 207 2.15 -24.05 9.91
C LYS A 207 1.79 -24.73 8.59
N ASP A 208 2.77 -25.34 7.93
CA ASP A 208 2.47 -26.28 6.85
C ASP A 208 1.54 -27.35 7.41
N GLY A 209 0.37 -27.52 6.79
CA GLY A 209 -0.65 -28.49 7.19
C GLY A 209 -0.23 -29.94 6.98
N GLN A 210 1.06 -30.26 7.03
CA GLN A 210 1.54 -31.63 7.10
C GLN A 210 1.22 -32.17 8.51
N GLY A 211 -0.03 -32.63 8.64
CA GLY A 211 -0.50 -33.38 9.79
C GLY A 211 0.41 -34.57 10.04
N GLN A 212 1.06 -34.57 11.20
CA GLN A 212 1.18 -35.81 11.95
C GLN A 212 -0.15 -35.97 12.69
N GLU A 213 -0.99 -36.85 12.15
CA GLU A 213 -1.98 -37.60 12.93
C GLU A 213 -1.26 -38.71 13.71
#